data_AF-E6S931-F1
#
_entry.id   AF-E6S931-F1
#
_cell.length_a   1.000
_cell.length_b   1.000
_cell.length_c   1.000
_cell.angle_alpha   90.00
_cell.angle_beta   90.00
_cell.angle_gamma   90.00
#
_symmetry.space_group_name_H-M   'P 1'
#
loop_
_entity.id
_entity.type
_entity.pdbx_description
1 polymer ?
#
loop_
_entity_poly.entity_id
_entity_poly.type
_entity_poly.pdbx_seq_one_letter_code
_entity_poly.pdbx_strand_id
1 'polypeptide(L)'
;MSGSERDRDDRGRARQARPRDALGRPLPYGAEGVEPVPEEALPPLETLDRARDLVAGGRPFAAHEVLEARWKAGPAGERDLWQGLAQVCVALTHAARGNQTGAQRLSDRAAMRLAAYSASGGDTYGVDLSAVMECAQRHVAEGRAQA
;
A
#
# COMPACT_ATOMS: atom_id res chain seq x y z
N MET A 1 -34.01 -8.26 0.50
CA MET A 1 -32.96 -8.25 -0.54
C MET A 1 -33.00 -6.87 -1.20
N SER A 2 -31.96 -6.05 -1.01
CA SER A 2 -31.72 -4.90 -1.87
C SER A 2 -30.25 -4.94 -2.22
N GLY A 3 -29.97 -5.06 -3.51
CA GLY A 3 -28.68 -5.46 -4.04
C GLY A 3 -27.62 -4.42 -3.77
N SER A 4 -26.49 -4.87 -3.23
CA SER A 4 -25.20 -4.22 -3.45
C SER A 4 -24.89 -4.31 -4.95
N GLU A 5 -25.55 -3.48 -5.76
CA GLU A 5 -25.03 -3.09 -7.07
C GLU A 5 -23.70 -2.42 -6.78
N ARG A 6 -22.62 -3.18 -6.98
CA ARG A 6 -21.25 -2.75 -6.77
C ARG A 6 -21.10 -1.40 -7.46
N ASP A 7 -20.87 -0.35 -6.69
CA ASP A 7 -20.73 1.00 -7.19
C ASP A 7 -19.70 1.01 -8.30
N ARG A 8 -20.10 1.44 -9.49
CA ARG A 8 -19.30 1.36 -10.70
C ARG A 8 -19.34 2.72 -11.39
N ASP A 9 -18.20 3.15 -11.94
CA ASP A 9 -18.16 4.33 -12.81
C ASP A 9 -18.86 4.06 -14.15
N ASP A 10 -18.98 5.10 -14.98
CA ASP A 10 -19.58 5.02 -16.32
C ASP A 10 -18.83 4.07 -17.27
N ARG A 11 -17.66 3.58 -16.86
CA ARG A 11 -16.82 2.60 -17.56
C ARG A 11 -16.89 1.20 -16.93
N GLY A 12 -17.75 0.99 -15.93
CA GLY A 12 -17.96 -0.27 -15.24
C GLY A 12 -16.88 -0.64 -14.21
N ARG A 13 -15.94 0.27 -13.90
CA ARG A 13 -14.90 0.05 -12.87
C ARG A 13 -15.50 0.25 -11.49
N ALA A 14 -15.19 -0.66 -10.56
CA ALA A 14 -15.67 -0.54 -9.19
C ALA A 14 -15.17 0.77 -8.58
N ARG A 15 -16.07 1.68 -8.25
CA ARG A 15 -15.75 2.94 -7.58
C ARG A 15 -15.87 2.74 -6.08
N GLN A 16 -14.89 3.25 -5.33
CA GLN A 16 -14.92 3.17 -3.88
C GLN A 16 -15.81 4.27 -3.28
N ALA A 17 -17.14 4.23 -3.46
CA ALA A 17 -18.03 5.21 -2.81
C ALA A 17 -18.20 5.01 -1.30
N ARG A 18 -17.83 3.85 -0.76
CA ARG A 18 -17.99 3.59 0.68
C ARG A 18 -16.86 4.27 1.46
N PRO A 19 -17.16 5.17 2.42
CA PRO A 19 -16.14 5.84 3.22
C PRO A 19 -15.30 4.83 3.99
N ARG A 20 -14.03 5.16 4.25
CA ARG A 20 -13.08 4.30 4.95
C ARG A 20 -12.35 5.06 6.05
N ASP A 21 -11.88 4.32 7.06
CA ASP A 21 -10.93 4.85 8.03
C ASP A 21 -9.51 4.96 7.44
N ALA A 22 -8.58 5.53 8.21
CA ALA A 22 -7.17 5.71 7.82
C ALA A 22 -6.45 4.39 7.45
N LEU A 23 -6.92 3.26 7.98
CA LEU A 23 -6.38 1.95 7.69
C LEU A 23 -7.11 1.27 6.54
N GLY A 24 -8.11 1.88 5.92
CA GLY A 24 -8.87 1.34 4.79
C GLY A 24 -10.05 0.43 5.18
N ARG A 25 -10.45 0.38 6.46
CA ARG A 25 -11.63 -0.39 6.86
C ARG A 25 -12.89 0.37 6.44
N PRO A 26 -13.89 -0.31 5.84
CA PRO A 26 -15.09 0.35 5.38
C PRO A 26 -15.95 0.82 6.56
N LEU A 27 -16.39 2.08 6.52
CA LEU A 27 -17.25 2.72 7.50
C LEU A 27 -18.74 2.58 7.12
N PRO A 28 -19.68 2.81 8.04
CA PRO A 28 -21.10 2.95 7.69
C PRO A 28 -21.32 4.05 6.64
N TYR A 29 -22.35 3.89 5.79
CA TYR A 29 -22.74 4.98 4.89
C TYR A 29 -23.17 6.22 5.68
N GLY A 30 -22.75 7.40 5.23
CA GLY A 30 -22.99 8.67 5.92
C GLY A 30 -21.97 9.01 7.02
N ALA A 31 -21.07 8.09 7.38
CA ALA A 31 -19.93 8.42 8.23
C ALA A 31 -18.86 9.19 7.44
N GLU A 32 -18.17 10.11 8.11
CA GLU A 32 -17.03 10.81 7.53
C GLU A 32 -15.81 9.85 7.48
N GLY A 33 -15.30 9.62 6.29
CA GLY A 33 -14.09 8.83 6.05
C GLY A 33 -12.88 9.72 5.76
N VAL A 34 -11.72 9.10 5.58
CA VAL A 34 -10.54 9.83 5.07
C VAL A 34 -10.67 10.07 3.57
N GLU A 35 -10.15 11.22 3.12
CA GLU A 35 -10.12 11.57 1.70
C GLU A 35 -9.38 10.49 0.87
N PRO A 36 -9.99 9.92 -0.17
CA PRO A 36 -9.34 8.94 -1.05
C PRO A 36 -8.07 9.49 -1.71
N VAL A 37 -7.20 8.59 -2.14
CA VAL A 37 -6.07 8.96 -3.03
C VAL A 37 -6.52 8.88 -4.49
N PRO A 38 -5.88 9.64 -5.40
CA PRO A 38 -6.15 9.52 -6.84
C PRO A 38 -5.92 8.08 -7.34
N GLU A 39 -6.74 7.63 -8.30
CA GLU A 39 -6.56 6.33 -8.96
C GLU A 39 -5.50 6.41 -10.07
N GLU A 40 -5.21 7.62 -10.55
CA GLU A 40 -4.22 7.87 -11.59
C GLU A 40 -2.80 7.68 -11.03
N ALA A 41 -1.98 6.99 -11.81
CA ALA A 41 -0.57 6.81 -11.47
C ALA A 41 0.19 8.13 -11.56
N LEU A 42 0.87 8.49 -10.47
CA LEU A 42 1.78 9.62 -10.42
C LEU A 42 3.14 9.26 -11.09
N PRO A 43 3.98 10.26 -11.40
CA PRO A 43 5.40 10.05 -11.71
C PRO A 43 6.12 9.29 -10.58
N PRO A 44 7.24 8.59 -10.86
CA PRO A 44 7.94 7.76 -9.86
C PRO A 44 8.29 8.49 -8.55
N LEU A 45 8.95 9.64 -8.64
CA LEU A 45 9.39 10.40 -7.47
C LEU A 45 8.19 10.91 -6.65
N GLU A 46 7.18 11.44 -7.32
CA GLU A 46 5.95 11.91 -6.67
C GLU A 46 5.16 10.76 -6.02
N THR A 47 5.13 9.58 -6.65
CA THR A 47 4.55 8.36 -6.07
C THR A 47 5.23 8.02 -4.75
N LEU A 48 6.56 8.07 -4.71
CA LEU A 48 7.36 7.73 -3.53
C LEU A 48 7.20 8.76 -2.41
N ASP A 49 7.28 10.05 -2.73
CA ASP A 49 7.05 11.12 -1.75
C ASP A 49 5.63 11.03 -1.18
N ARG A 50 4.63 10.86 -2.04
CA ARG A 50 3.24 10.72 -1.61
C ARG A 50 3.03 9.50 -0.72
N ALA A 51 3.62 8.35 -1.06
CA ALA A 51 3.54 7.14 -0.26
C ALA A 51 4.22 7.33 1.11
N ARG A 52 5.39 7.99 1.16
CA ARG A 52 6.09 8.31 2.42
C ARG A 52 5.24 9.20 3.31
N ASP A 53 4.65 10.26 2.76
CA ASP A 53 3.81 11.20 3.52
C ASP A 53 2.56 10.51 4.08
N LEU A 54 1.95 9.61 3.30
CA LEU A 54 0.81 8.82 3.74
C LEU A 54 1.18 7.86 4.87
N VAL A 55 2.32 7.17 4.79
CA VAL A 55 2.80 6.29 5.86
C VAL A 55 3.08 7.10 7.12
N ALA A 56 3.78 8.25 7.00
CA ALA A 56 4.05 9.14 8.12
C ALA A 56 2.77 9.68 8.77
N GLY A 57 1.72 9.91 7.98
CA GLY A 57 0.38 10.30 8.45
C GLY A 57 -0.49 9.15 8.97
N GLY A 58 0.06 7.94 9.18
CA GLY A 58 -0.68 6.79 9.70
C GLY A 58 -1.69 6.21 8.70
N ARG A 59 -1.49 6.43 7.39
CA ARG A 59 -2.35 5.97 6.30
C ARG A 59 -1.65 4.96 5.37
N PRO A 60 -1.09 3.86 5.89
CA PRO A 60 -0.34 2.90 5.08
C PRO A 60 -1.21 2.20 4.02
N PHE A 61 -2.52 2.08 4.21
CA PHE A 61 -3.40 1.51 3.18
C PHE A 61 -3.52 2.41 1.95
N ALA A 62 -3.65 3.72 2.17
CA ALA A 62 -3.67 4.70 1.08
C ALA A 62 -2.32 4.77 0.36
N ALA A 63 -1.20 4.63 1.08
CA ALA A 63 0.12 4.52 0.47
C ALA A 63 0.22 3.29 -0.45
N HIS A 64 -0.34 2.15 -0.02
CA HIS A 64 -0.46 0.95 -0.85
C HIS A 64 -1.24 1.24 -2.14
N GLU A 65 -2.37 1.95 -2.07
CA GLU A 65 -3.18 2.28 -3.25
C GLU A 65 -2.41 3.15 -4.27
N VAL A 66 -1.68 4.16 -3.81
CA VAL A 66 -0.82 5.00 -4.67
C VAL A 66 0.26 4.17 -5.38
N LEU A 67 0.93 3.27 -4.65
CA LEU A 67 1.96 2.40 -5.20
C LEU A 67 1.37 1.35 -6.16
N GLU A 68 0.16 0.87 -5.89
CA GLU A 68 -0.55 -0.07 -6.75
C GLU A 68 -0.96 0.57 -8.08
N ALA A 69 -1.42 1.83 -8.06
CA ALA A 69 -1.70 2.60 -9.27
C ALA A 69 -0.45 2.72 -10.14
N ARG A 70 0.70 3.07 -9.53
CA ARG A 70 1.99 3.13 -10.22
C ARG A 70 2.42 1.77 -10.77
N TRP A 71 2.28 0.70 -10.00
CA TRP A 71 2.57 -0.66 -10.48
C TRP A 71 1.76 -1.00 -11.75
N LYS A 72 0.46 -0.69 -11.76
CA LYS A 72 -0.45 -1.00 -12.88
C LYS A 72 -0.11 -0.21 -14.15
N ALA A 73 0.35 1.04 -14.01
CA ALA A 73 0.65 1.92 -15.14
C ALA A 73 2.13 1.92 -15.56
N GLY A 74 3.03 1.47 -14.68
CA GLY A 74 4.47 1.53 -14.89
C GLY A 74 5.02 0.48 -15.86
N PRO A 75 6.28 0.64 -16.28
CA PRO A 75 6.93 -0.31 -17.17
C PRO A 75 7.11 -1.68 -16.50
N ALA A 76 7.08 -2.75 -17.31
CA ALA A 76 7.15 -4.12 -16.81
C ALA A 76 8.41 -4.41 -15.97
N GLY A 77 9.54 -3.77 -16.31
CA GLY A 77 10.81 -3.93 -15.60
C GLY A 77 10.78 -3.40 -14.16
N GLU A 78 9.86 -2.48 -13.82
CA GLU A 78 9.75 -1.90 -12.47
C GLU A 78 8.68 -2.58 -11.61
N ARG A 79 8.02 -3.62 -12.11
CA ARG A 79 6.88 -4.23 -11.41
C ARG A 79 7.26 -4.71 -10.01
N ASP A 80 8.41 -5.36 -9.85
CA ASP A 80 8.82 -5.89 -8.55
C ASP A 80 9.16 -4.79 -7.53
N LEU A 81 9.66 -3.63 -7.98
CA LEU A 81 9.83 -2.46 -7.12
C LEU A 81 8.47 -2.00 -6.57
N TRP A 82 7.55 -1.66 -7.47
CA TRP A 82 6.25 -1.09 -7.08
C TRP A 82 5.41 -2.10 -6.28
N GLN A 83 5.42 -3.38 -6.66
CA GLN A 83 4.74 -4.43 -5.89
C GLN A 83 5.37 -4.66 -4.53
N GLY A 84 6.70 -4.64 -4.42
CA GLY A 84 7.41 -4.80 -3.15
C GLY A 84 7.08 -3.66 -2.18
N LEU A 85 7.16 -2.40 -2.63
CA LEU A 85 6.80 -1.24 -1.82
C LEU A 85 5.31 -1.24 -1.42
N ALA A 86 4.42 -1.60 -2.35
CA ALA A 86 3.00 -1.73 -2.05
C ALA A 86 2.74 -2.83 -0.99
N GLN A 87 3.52 -3.93 -1.01
CA GLN A 87 3.46 -5.01 -0.03
C GLN A 87 3.96 -4.59 1.35
N VAL A 88 5.02 -3.77 1.42
CA VAL A 88 5.45 -3.14 2.68
C VAL A 88 4.30 -2.34 3.30
N CYS A 89 3.64 -1.50 2.51
CA CYS A 89 2.54 -0.66 2.99
C CYS A 89 1.34 -1.48 3.51
N VAL A 90 0.95 -2.56 2.81
CA VAL A 90 -0.12 -3.43 3.33
C VAL A 90 0.32 -4.31 4.51
N ALA A 91 1.61 -4.65 4.64
CA ALA A 91 2.14 -5.30 5.84
C ALA A 91 2.00 -4.40 7.08
N LEU A 92 2.36 -3.11 6.97
CA LEU A 92 2.15 -2.10 8.02
C LEU A 92 0.65 -1.97 8.35
N THR A 93 -0.22 -1.94 7.34
CA THR A 93 -1.67 -1.91 7.53
C THR A 93 -2.16 -3.13 8.32
N HIS A 94 -1.67 -4.33 8.02
CA HIS A 94 -2.02 -5.54 8.75
C HIS A 94 -1.56 -5.50 10.21
N ALA A 95 -0.32 -5.04 10.46
CA ALA A 95 0.20 -4.88 11.81
C ALA A 95 -0.65 -3.89 12.62
N ALA A 96 -0.96 -2.72 12.07
CA ALA A 96 -1.80 -1.70 12.70
C ALA A 96 -3.24 -2.18 12.96
N ARG A 97 -3.72 -3.17 12.19
CA ARG A 97 -5.02 -3.81 12.39
C ARG A 97 -5.00 -4.98 13.37
N GLY A 98 -3.85 -5.32 13.97
CA GLY A 98 -3.68 -6.45 14.89
C GLY A 98 -3.50 -7.81 14.19
N ASN A 99 -3.30 -7.84 12.87
CA ASN A 99 -3.11 -9.08 12.11
C ASN A 99 -1.61 -9.34 11.89
N GLN A 100 -0.91 -9.79 12.94
CA GLN A 100 0.54 -10.00 12.90
C GLN A 100 0.98 -11.10 11.93
N THR A 101 0.23 -12.20 11.85
CA THR A 101 0.51 -13.28 10.92
C THR A 101 0.43 -12.82 9.46
N GLY A 102 -0.58 -12.01 9.13
CA GLY A 102 -0.71 -11.41 7.81
C GLY A 102 0.40 -10.40 7.51
N ALA A 103 0.74 -9.57 8.51
CA ALA A 103 1.82 -8.58 8.39
C ALA A 103 3.18 -9.24 8.07
N GLN A 104 3.54 -10.31 8.80
CA GLN A 104 4.80 -11.01 8.57
C GLN A 104 4.86 -11.62 7.16
N ARG A 105 3.81 -12.32 6.73
CA ARG A 105 3.76 -12.96 5.41
C ARG A 105 3.91 -11.94 4.26
N LEU A 106 3.31 -10.76 4.41
CA LEU A 106 3.42 -9.68 3.43
C LEU A 106 4.81 -9.05 3.45
N SER A 107 5.39 -8.85 4.63
CA SER A 107 6.77 -8.37 4.79
C SER A 107 7.79 -9.31 4.15
N ASP A 108 7.66 -10.63 4.34
CA ASP A 108 8.58 -11.62 3.75
C ASP A 108 8.50 -11.59 2.21
N ARG A 109 7.28 -11.50 1.67
CA ARG A 109 7.06 -11.40 0.22
C ARG A 109 7.61 -10.10 -0.36
N ALA A 110 7.45 -8.98 0.35
CA ALA A 110 8.03 -7.70 -0.04
C ALA A 110 9.55 -7.79 -0.11
N ALA A 111 10.19 -8.39 0.91
CA ALA A 111 11.63 -8.59 0.96
C ALA A 111 12.13 -9.36 -0.27
N MET A 112 11.47 -10.48 -0.62
CA MET A 112 11.84 -11.26 -1.79
C MET A 112 11.78 -10.46 -3.10
N ARG A 113 10.74 -9.64 -3.28
CA ARG A 113 10.56 -8.82 -4.49
C ARG A 113 11.58 -7.70 -4.59
N LEU A 114 11.78 -6.97 -3.50
CA LEU A 114 12.72 -5.86 -3.47
C LEU A 114 14.17 -6.34 -3.62
N ALA A 115 14.52 -7.50 -3.06
CA ALA A 115 15.81 -8.14 -3.28
C ALA A 115 16.01 -8.53 -4.76
N ALA A 116 15.00 -9.15 -5.38
CA ALA A 116 15.04 -9.51 -6.80
C ALA A 116 15.18 -8.27 -7.70
N TYR A 117 14.43 -7.21 -7.41
CA TYR A 117 14.53 -5.94 -8.14
C TYR A 117 15.92 -5.31 -7.98
N SER A 118 16.44 -5.23 -6.75
CA SER A 118 17.79 -4.69 -6.50
C SER A 118 18.87 -5.48 -7.24
N ALA A 119 18.74 -6.80 -7.31
CA ALA A 119 19.69 -7.66 -8.04
C ALA A 119 19.64 -7.45 -9.57
N SER A 120 18.53 -6.94 -10.11
CA SER A 120 18.41 -6.61 -11.54
C SER A 120 19.16 -5.33 -11.94
N GLY A 121 19.59 -4.50 -10.98
CA GLY A 121 20.20 -3.19 -11.23
C GLY A 121 19.23 -2.11 -11.71
N GLY A 122 17.92 -2.31 -11.49
CA GLY A 122 16.90 -1.29 -11.79
C GLY A 122 17.01 -0.04 -10.92
N ASP A 123 16.53 1.09 -11.46
CA ASP A 123 16.53 2.37 -10.75
C ASP A 123 15.54 2.35 -9.58
N THR A 124 16.03 2.57 -8.36
CA THR A 124 15.19 2.66 -7.16
C THR A 124 14.66 4.06 -6.92
N TYR A 125 14.94 5.02 -7.81
CA TYR A 125 14.55 6.42 -7.70
C TYR A 125 15.03 7.05 -6.39
N GLY A 126 16.23 6.65 -5.94
CA GLY A 126 16.84 7.13 -4.69
C GLY A 126 16.32 6.45 -3.42
N VAL A 127 15.44 5.45 -3.52
CA VAL A 127 14.96 4.69 -2.35
C VAL A 127 16.03 3.69 -1.90
N ASP A 128 16.36 3.74 -0.61
CA ASP A 128 17.10 2.68 0.07
C ASP A 128 16.15 1.53 0.45
N LEU A 129 16.12 0.50 -0.39
CA LEU A 129 15.23 -0.65 -0.21
C LEU A 129 15.57 -1.46 1.05
N SER A 130 16.84 -1.50 1.46
CA SER A 130 17.26 -2.18 2.68
C SER A 130 16.74 -1.44 3.91
N ALA A 131 16.90 -0.12 3.96
CA ALA A 131 16.39 0.70 5.05
C ALA A 131 14.86 0.64 5.17
N VAL A 132 14.15 0.62 4.03
CA VAL A 132 12.68 0.43 4.00
C VAL A 132 12.30 -0.91 4.62
N MET A 133 12.99 -2.00 4.25
CA MET A 133 12.69 -3.32 4.77
C MET A 133 13.01 -3.47 6.26
N GLU A 134 14.14 -2.93 6.72
CA GLU A 134 14.50 -2.91 8.13
C GLU A 134 13.46 -2.16 8.98
N CYS A 135 13.00 -0.99 8.48
CA CYS A 135 11.97 -0.22 9.15
C CYS A 135 10.64 -0.99 9.21
N ALA A 136 10.24 -1.62 8.11
CA ALA A 136 8.99 -2.38 8.03
C ALA A 136 9.01 -3.59 8.97
N GLN A 137 10.10 -4.37 8.97
CA GLN A 137 10.25 -5.55 9.82
C GLN A 137 10.26 -5.19 11.30
N ARG A 138 10.92 -4.08 11.67
CA ARG A 138 10.90 -3.56 13.04
C ARG A 138 9.49 -3.23 13.50
N HIS A 139 8.74 -2.49 12.68
CA HIS A 139 7.36 -2.11 13.00
C HIS A 139 6.43 -3.34 13.14
N VAL A 140 6.58 -4.33 12.25
CA VAL A 140 5.84 -5.60 12.34
C VAL A 140 6.23 -6.39 13.59
N ALA A 141 7.50 -6.36 14.00
CA ALA A 141 7.95 -7.01 15.23
C ALA A 141 7.42 -6.32 16.50
N GLU A 142 7.40 -4.98 16.54
CA GLU A 142 6.83 -4.20 17.64
C GLU A 142 5.34 -4.47 17.84
N GLY A 143 4.60 -4.69 16.74
CA GLY A 143 3.20 -5.08 16.79
C GLY A 143 2.96 -6.46 17.42
N ARG A 144 3.96 -7.36 17.40
CA ARG A 144 3.90 -8.64 18.13
C ARG A 144 4.11 -8.50 19.62
N ALA A 145 4.94 -7.55 20.06
CA ALA A 145 5.24 -7.35 21.48
C ALA A 145 4.07 -6.73 22.26
N GLN A 146 3.09 -6.14 21.56
CA GLN A 146 1.93 -5.46 22.12
C GLN A 146 0.63 -6.30 22.07
N ALA A 147 0.69 -7.53 21.55
CA ALA A 147 -0.46 -8.43 21.35
C ALA A 147 -0.37 -9.65 22.29
#